data_AF-A0A7R9QTP6-F1
#
_entry.id   AF-A0A7R9QTP6-F1
#
_cell.length_a   1.000
_cell.length_b   1.000
_cell.length_c   1.000
_cell.angle_alpha   90.00
_cell.angle_beta   90.00
_cell.angle_gamma   90.00
#
_symmetry.space_group_name_H-M   'P 1'
#
loop_
_entity.id
_entity.type
_entity.pdbx_description
1 polymer ?
#
loop_
_entity_poly.entity_id
_entity_poly.type
_entity_poly.pdbx_seq_one_letter_code
_entity_poly.pdbx_strand_id
1 'polypeptide(L)' 'MSDKLSEANECYNKADKYLKTGLLKWKPDFDLAANEYSRAATCFKSLQMADKCLDAHLKAADCYLKN' A
#
# COMPACT_ATOMS: atom_id res chain seq x y z
N MET A 1 -3.59 11.44 -16.89
CA MET A 1 -2.60 10.42 -16.46
C MET A 1 -2.02 10.70 -15.07
N SER A 2 -2.11 11.94 -14.57
CA SER A 2 -1.62 12.35 -13.25
C SER A 2 -2.45 11.80 -12.09
N ASP A 3 -3.76 11.65 -12.26
CA ASP A 3 -4.69 11.36 -11.16
C ASP A 3 -4.50 9.96 -10.58
N LYS A 4 -4.35 8.94 -11.46
CA LYS A 4 -4.11 7.56 -11.03
C LYS A 4 -2.75 7.39 -10.34
N LEU A 5 -1.75 8.16 -10.77
CA LEU A 5 -0.43 8.13 -10.14
C LEU A 5 -0.47 8.80 -8.76
N SER A 6 -1.21 9.92 -8.64
CA SER A 6 -1.47 10.57 -7.37
C SER A 6 -2.21 9.63 -6.41
N GLU A 7 -3.28 8.97 -6.88
CA GLU A 7 -4.05 8.01 -6.08
C GLU A 7 -3.17 6.84 -5.62
N ALA A 8 -2.33 6.30 -6.50
CA ALA A 8 -1.42 5.22 -6.14
C ALA A 8 -0.44 5.65 -5.02
N ASN A 9 0.12 6.87 -5.12
CA ASN A 9 1.00 7.41 -4.09
C ASN A 9 0.26 7.72 -2.77
N GLU A 10 -0.99 8.19 -2.84
CA GLU A 10 -1.83 8.40 -1.66
C GLU A 10 -2.13 7.09 -0.93
N CYS A 11 -2.45 6.02 -1.67
CA CYS A 11 -2.60 4.68 -1.10
C CYS A 11 -1.32 4.22 -0.41
N TYR A 12 -0.14 4.45 -1.00
CA TYR A 12 1.15 4.17 -0.35
C TYR A 12 1.34 4.93 0.96
N ASN A 13 1.00 6.22 0.97
CA ASN A 13 1.09 7.04 2.17
C ASN A 13 0.09 6.59 3.26
N LYS A 14 -1.10 6.14 2.87
CA LYS A 14 -2.08 5.58 3.81
C LYS A 14 -1.61 4.26 4.40
N ALA A 15 -1.08 3.36 3.57
CA ALA A 15 -0.51 2.10 4.03
C ALA A 15 0.62 2.33 5.06
N ASP A 16 1.53 3.26 4.80
CA ASP A 16 2.61 3.62 5.73
C ASP A 16 2.08 4.17 7.07
N LYS A 17 0.98 4.94 7.04
CA LYS A 17 0.29 5.40 8.26
C LYS A 17 -0.37 4.26 9.03
N TYR A 18 -0.90 3.25 8.37
CA TYR A 18 -1.48 2.08 9.05
C TYR A 18 -0.42 1.23 9.74
N LEU A 19 0.78 1.16 9.14
CA LEU A 19 1.93 0.45 9.68
C LEU A 19 2.63 1.22 10.81
N LYS A 20 2.60 2.56 10.78
CA LYS A 20 3.17 3.40 11.84
C LYS A 20 2.44 3.17 13.17
N THR A 21 3.21 2.71 14.14
CA THR A 21 2.83 2.70 15.55
C THR A 21 3.28 4.01 16.20
N GLY A 22 2.58 4.42 17.26
CA GLY A 22 2.88 5.64 18.00
C GLY A 22 2.45 5.47 19.45
N LEU A 23 2.57 6.52 20.27
CA LEU A 23 2.23 6.44 21.71
C LEU A 23 0.81 5.94 21.98
N LEU A 24 -0.13 6.15 21.05
CA LEU A 24 -1.51 5.67 21.16
C LEU A 24 -1.78 4.33 20.45
N LYS A 25 -0.97 3.94 19.45
CA LYS A 25 -1.20 2.77 18.60
C LYS A 25 -0.08 1.76 18.78
N TRP A 26 -0.39 0.71 19.53
CA TRP A 26 0.59 -0.28 19.99
C TRP A 26 0.80 -1.42 18.98
N LYS A 27 -0.16 -1.68 18.09
CA LYS A 27 0.02 -2.62 16.97
C LYS A 27 -0.15 -1.95 15.60
N PRO A 28 0.66 -2.30 14.59
CA PRO A 28 0.39 -1.97 13.19
C PRO A 28 -0.92 -2.62 12.72
N ASP A 29 -1.66 -1.94 11.83
CA ASP A 29 -2.79 -2.58 11.13
C ASP A 29 -2.34 -3.11 9.77
N PHE A 30 -1.86 -4.36 9.78
CA PHE A 30 -1.37 -5.01 8.57
C PHE A 30 -2.48 -5.29 7.55
N ASP A 31 -3.69 -5.64 7.98
CA ASP A 31 -4.84 -5.82 7.07
C ASP A 31 -5.16 -4.56 6.26
N LEU A 32 -5.25 -3.42 6.96
CA LEU A 32 -5.55 -2.14 6.31
C LEU A 32 -4.41 -1.69 5.40
N ALA A 33 -3.16 -1.88 5.83
CA ALA A 33 -1.99 -1.59 5.00
C ALA A 33 -1.96 -2.45 3.74
N ALA A 34 -2.21 -3.76 3.85
CA ALA A 34 -2.22 -4.70 2.74
C ALA A 34 -3.31 -4.35 1.71
N ASN A 35 -4.48 -3.94 2.17
CA ASN A 35 -5.59 -3.54 1.31
C ASN A 35 -5.24 -2.26 0.51
N GLU A 36 -4.66 -1.25 1.17
CA GLU A 36 -4.21 -0.02 0.49
C GLU A 36 -3.06 -0.28 -0.51
N TYR A 37 -2.10 -1.14 -0.18
CA TYR A 37 -1.05 -1.54 -1.13
C TYR A 37 -1.64 -2.28 -2.35
N SER A 38 -2.63 -3.14 -2.15
CA SER A 38 -3.33 -3.84 -3.24
C SER A 38 -4.09 -2.86 -4.15
N ARG A 39 -4.68 -1.83 -3.56
CA ARG A 39 -5.33 -0.74 -4.31
C ARG A 39 -4.32 0.07 -5.12
N ALA A 40 -3.18 0.42 -4.53
CA ALA A 40 -2.09 1.08 -5.25
C ALA A 40 -1.56 0.24 -6.42
N ALA A 41 -1.42 -1.08 -6.24
CA ALA A 41 -0.98 -2.00 -7.28
C ALA A 41 -1.93 -1.97 -8.50
N THR A 42 -3.24 -1.91 -8.26
CA THR A 42 -4.25 -1.80 -9.32
C THR A 42 -4.12 -0.49 -10.10
N CYS A 43 -3.82 0.62 -9.41
CA CYS A 43 -3.54 1.90 -10.05
C CYS A 43 -2.24 1.87 -10.87
N PHE A 44 -1.15 1.26 -10.35
CA PHE A 44 0.11 1.09 -11.08
C PHE A 44 -0.03 0.18 -12.30
N LYS A 45 -0.83 -0.88 -12.20
CA LYS A 45 -1.18 -1.75 -13.33
C LYS A 45 -1.87 -0.96 -14.45
N SER A 46 -2.80 -0.08 -14.10
CA SER A 46 -3.49 0.81 -15.06
C SER A 46 -2.57 1.82 -15.73
N LEU A 47 -1.42 2.12 -15.12
CA LEU A 47 -0.38 3.02 -15.64
C LEU A 47 0.74 2.25 -16.37
N GLN A 48 0.59 0.94 -16.55
CA GLN A 48 1.61 0.04 -17.12
C GLN A 48 2.95 0.08 -16.37
N MET A 49 2.95 0.50 -15.10
CA MET A 49 4.14 0.52 -14.24
C MET A 49 4.30 -0.84 -13.57
N ALA A 50 4.81 -1.83 -14.31
CA ALA A 50 4.93 -3.21 -13.84
C ALA A 50 5.82 -3.33 -12.59
N ASP A 51 6.96 -2.63 -12.54
CA ASP A 51 7.88 -2.69 -11.39
C ASP A 51 7.21 -2.23 -10.09
N LYS A 52 6.50 -1.09 -10.13
CA LYS A 52 5.81 -0.54 -8.96
C LYS A 52 4.59 -1.38 -8.56
N CYS A 53 3.91 -1.98 -9.54
CA CYS A 53 2.80 -2.90 -9.30
C CYS A 53 3.30 -4.14 -8.56
N LEU A 54 4.42 -4.72 -8.98
CA LEU A 54 5.04 -5.87 -8.33
C LEU A 54 5.48 -5.52 -6.90
N ASP A 55 6.18 -4.40 -6.70
CA ASP A 55 6.60 -3.94 -5.37
C ASP A 55 5.40 -3.72 -4.43
N ALA A 56 4.32 -3.12 -4.94
CA ALA A 56 3.08 -2.93 -4.19
C ALA A 56 2.45 -4.28 -3.77
N HIS A 57 2.40 -5.26 -4.68
CA HIS A 57 1.88 -6.59 -4.35
C HIS A 57 2.78 -7.35 -3.36
N LEU A 58 4.11 -7.21 -3.47
CA LEU A 58 5.05 -7.80 -2.52
C LEU A 58 4.89 -7.21 -1.12
N LYS A 59 4.75 -5.88 -1.01
CA LYS A 59 4.46 -5.21 0.27
C LYS A 59 3.13 -5.63 0.86
N ALA A 60 2.08 -5.77 0.04
CA ALA A 60 0.79 -6.26 0.49
C ALA A 60 0.88 -7.70 1.03
N ALA A 61 1.58 -8.59 0.32
CA ALA A 61 1.81 -9.97 0.74
C ALA A 61 2.61 -10.03 2.06
N ASP A 62 3.66 -9.23 2.20
CA ASP A 62 4.43 -9.14 3.45
C ASP A 62 3.57 -8.66 4.63
N CYS A 63 2.65 -7.70 4.39
CA CYS A 63 1.68 -7.29 5.40
C CYS A 63 0.75 -8.44 5.79
N TYR A 64 0.18 -9.18 4.84
CA TYR A 64 -0.67 -10.34 5.14
C TYR A 64 0.08 -11.44 5.91
N LEU A 65 1.38 -11.62 5.66
CA LEU A 65 2.21 -12.59 6.38
C LEU A 65 2.53 -12.15 7.82
N LYS A 66 2.52 -10.85 8.10
CA LYS A 66 2.83 -10.26 9.41
C LYS A 66 1.59 -10.06 10.30
N ASN A 67 0.39 -10.26 9.75
CA ASN A 67 -0.87 -10.16 10.48
C ASN A 67 -1.13 -11.40 11.33
#